data_AF-A0A2E0IFJ9-F1
#
_entry.id   AF-A0A2E0IFJ9-F1
#
_cell.length_a   1.000
_cell.length_b   1.000
_cell.length_c   1.000
_cell.angle_alpha   90.00
_cell.angle_beta   90.00
_cell.angle_gamma   90.00
#
_symmetry.space_group_name_H-M   'P 1'
#
loop_
_entity.id
_entity.type
_entity.pdbx_description
1 polymer ?
#
loop_
_entity_poly.entity_id
_entity_poly.type
_entity_poly.pdbx_seq_one_letter_code
_entity_poly.pdbx_strand_id
1 'polypeptide(L)' 'LYPNYGFKHHKGYPTKIHLEALKSYGITEEHRLTFKPVRDIYDAN' A
#
# COMPACT_ATOMS: atom_id res chain seq x y z
N LEU A 1 1.22 13.20 5.03
CA LEU A 1 1.67 12.16 4.08
C LEU A 1 2.20 10.96 4.86
N TYR A 2 1.71 9.76 4.54
CA TYR A 2 1.94 8.50 5.25
C TYR A 2 3.43 8.09 5.34
N PRO A 3 4.13 8.36 6.46
CA PRO A 3 5.59 8.19 6.53
C PRO A 3 5.99 6.70 6.58
N ASN A 4 5.14 5.86 7.19
CA ASN A 4 5.40 4.43 7.38
C ASN A 4 5.31 3.61 6.08
N TYR A 5 4.78 4.20 5.01
CA TYR A 5 4.58 3.50 3.74
C TYR A 5 5.80 3.56 2.83
N GLY A 6 6.85 4.31 3.19
CA GLY A 6 8.09 4.36 2.43
C GLY A 6 8.04 5.11 1.10
N PHE A 7 6.94 5.84 0.81
CA PHE A 7 6.70 6.50 -0.48
C PHE A 7 7.86 7.36 -0.99
N LYS A 8 8.63 7.98 -0.08
CA LYS A 8 9.82 8.77 -0.43
C LYS A 8 10.85 7.94 -1.22
N HIS A 9 10.99 6.65 -0.89
CA HIS A 9 12.00 5.75 -1.42
C HIS A 9 11.54 5.01 -2.68
N HIS A 10 10.32 4.45 -2.68
CA HIS A 10 9.84 3.61 -3.79
C HIS A 10 8.69 4.23 -4.60
N LYS A 11 8.28 5.47 -4.32
CA LYS A 11 7.31 6.23 -5.14
C LYS A 11 5.96 5.54 -5.41
N GLY A 12 5.52 4.66 -4.51
CA GLY A 12 4.27 3.91 -4.66
C GLY A 12 4.36 2.64 -5.51
N TYR A 13 5.56 2.27 -5.99
CA TYR A 13 5.75 0.93 -6.57
C TYR A 13 5.59 -0.16 -5.50
N PRO A 14 5.06 -1.35 -5.86
CA PRO A 14 4.75 -2.44 -4.94
C PRO A 14 6.03 -3.20 -4.53
N THR A 15 6.96 -2.49 -3.90
CA THR A 15 8.15 -3.10 -3.31
C THR A 15 7.78 -3.90 -2.07
N LYS A 16 8.68 -4.79 -1.63
CA LYS A 16 8.48 -5.59 -0.41
C LYS A 16 8.12 -4.71 0.80
N ILE A 17 8.82 -3.59 0.98
CA ILE A 17 8.57 -2.61 2.05
C ILE A 17 7.14 -2.05 1.96
N HIS A 18 6.69 -1.72 0.75
CA HIS A 18 5.36 -1.18 0.55
C HIS A 18 4.26 -2.20 0.84
N LEU A 19 4.46 -3.46 0.41
CA LEU A 19 3.52 -4.55 0.68
C LEU A 19 3.46 -4.89 2.17
N GLU A 20 4.58 -4.84 2.89
CA GLU A 20 4.62 -5.02 4.35
C GLU A 20 3.90 -3.88 5.08
N ALA A 21 4.09 -2.64 4.62
CA ALA A 21 3.37 -1.48 5.14
C ALA A 21 1.86 -1.59 4.91
N LEU A 22 1.42 -1.99 3.70
CA LEU A 22 0.02 -2.24 3.39
C LEU A 22 -0.61 -3.30 4.32
N LYS A 23 0.12 -4.36 4.65
CA LYS A 23 -0.34 -5.39 5.61
C LYS A 23 -0.42 -4.87 7.05
N SER A 24 0.52 -4.00 7.45
CA SER A 24 0.64 -3.53 8.83
C SER A 24 -0.29 -2.36 9.15
N TYR A 25 -0.51 -1.47 8.17
CA TYR A 25 -1.21 -0.19 8.34
C TYR A 25 -2.50 -0.07 7.51
N GLY A 26 -2.80 -1.06 6.66
CA GLY A 26 -3.97 -1.06 5.79
C GLY A 26 -3.77 -0.31 4.48
N ILE A 27 -4.88 0.01 3.82
CA ILE A 27 -4.91 0.85 2.62
C ILE A 27 -5.08 2.32 3.02
N THR A 28 -4.67 3.23 2.14
CA THR A 28 -4.88 4.68 2.31
C THR A 28 -5.55 5.28 1.08
N GLU A 29 -6.03 6.51 1.19
CA GLU A 29 -6.70 7.24 0.09
C GLU A 29 -5.82 7.41 -1.17
N GLU A 30 -4.50 7.35 -1.03
CA GLU A 30 -3.55 7.48 -2.14
C GLU A 30 -3.40 6.17 -2.94
N HIS A 31 -3.87 5.05 -2.40
CA HIS A 31 -3.72 3.75 -3.03
C HIS A 31 -4.78 3.54 -4.11
N ARG A 32 -4.33 3.04 -5.26
CA ARG A 32 -5.22 2.66 -6.36
C ARG A 32 -5.87 1.33 -6.03
N LEU A 33 -7.15 1.36 -5.65
CA LEU A 33 -7.92 0.17 -5.25
C LEU A 33 -8.00 -0.90 -6.34
N THR A 34 -7.84 -0.54 -7.62
CA THR A 34 -7.86 -1.48 -8.74
C THR A 34 -6.56 -2.27 -8.88
N PHE A 35 -5.46 -1.84 -8.25
CA PHE A 35 -4.18 -2.55 -8.34
C PHE A 35 -4.24 -3.81 -7.48
N LYS A 36 -3.92 -4.95 -8.07
CA LYS A 36 -4.04 -6.28 -7.43
C LYS A 36 -3.62 -6.31 -5.95
N PRO A 37 -2.41 -5.86 -5.53
CA PRO A 37 -2.01 -5.97 -4.13
C PRO A 37 -2.86 -5.11 -3.17
N VAL A 38 -3.43 -4.01 -3.65
CA VAL A 38 -4.33 -3.15 -2.87
C VAL A 38 -5.73 -3.74 -2.88
N ARG A 39 -6.19 -4.22 -4.04
CA ARG A 39 -7.50 -4.88 -4.20
C ARG A 39 -7.66 -6.10 -3.31
N ASP A 40 -6.64 -6.96 -3.27
CA ASP A 40 -6.65 -8.17 -2.45
C ASP A 40 -6.85 -7.83 -0.95
N ILE A 41 -6.41 -6.66 -0.49
CA ILE A 41 -6.58 -6.18 0.90
C ILE A 41 -7.94 -5.49 1.07
N TYR A 42 -8.38 -4.73 0.06
CA TYR A 42 -9.67 -4.04 0.07
C TYR A 42 -10.84 -5.02 0.10
N ASP A 43 -10.80 -6.05 -0.76
CA ASP A 43 -11.85 -7.07 -0.89
C ASP A 43 -11.84 -8.07 0.28
N ALA A 44 -10.78 -8.08 1.11
CA ALA A 44 -10.65 -8.96 2.29
C ALA A 44 -11.31 -8.39 3.57
N ASN A 45 -11.88 -7.18 3.50
CA ASN A 45 -12.69 -6.55 4.57
C ASN A 45 -14.15 -6.44 4.13
#